data_AF-A0A0Q8PRU9-F1
#
_entry.id   AF-A0A0Q8PRU9-F1
#
_cell.length_a   1.000
_cell.length_b   1.000
_cell.length_c   1.000
_cell.angle_alpha   90.00
_cell.angle_beta   90.00
_cell.angle_gamma   90.00
#
_symmetry.space_group_name_H-M   'P 1'
#
loop_
_entity.id
_entity.type
_entity.pdbx_description
1 polymer ?
#
loop_
_entity_poly.entity_id
_entity_poly.type
_entity_poly.pdbx_seq_one_letter_code
_entity_poly.pdbx_strand_id
1 'polypeptide(L)'
;MVKSEGPTSGVTHAAPTGSLLTLDQLTARVGLSVRTVRFYTSRGLVPPPIRRGRSGYYSAEHVARIDLVLELQSHGFTLSAIERYVAGIPDDASPEDIALARTMLAPWQSDLPVEMDRAQLEARCGRELGADDIATLQALGVLRLRGTTYLVASNQLSIGVRLLELGFPREVAVAAAGVYAEHGEQMAKELYEVINDKLAPLYDGASQSEHFREIMERLKPLSVGGLVTAYEAAVARAARIPRRS
;
A
#
# COMPACT_ATOMS: atom_id res chain seq x y z
N MET A 1 12.01 65.09 -5.98
CA MET A 1 11.30 64.53 -4.82
C MET A 1 10.26 63.54 -5.33
N VAL A 2 10.37 62.26 -4.91
CA VAL A 2 9.30 61.24 -4.79
C VAL A 2 8.67 60.76 -6.12
N LYS A 3 8.53 59.48 -6.47
CA LYS A 3 9.08 58.17 -6.05
C LYS A 3 8.81 57.22 -7.23
N SER A 4 9.74 56.31 -7.48
CA SER A 4 9.65 55.14 -8.35
C SER A 4 8.58 54.14 -7.90
N GLU A 5 7.99 53.39 -8.84
CA GLU A 5 7.78 51.93 -8.71
C GLU A 5 7.53 51.29 -10.08
N GLY A 6 8.50 50.47 -10.51
CA GLY A 6 8.43 49.61 -11.69
C GLY A 6 7.70 48.29 -11.41
N PRO A 7 7.57 47.42 -12.42
CA PRO A 7 6.74 46.23 -12.35
C PRO A 7 7.49 45.09 -11.67
N THR A 8 6.98 44.59 -10.54
CA THR A 8 7.54 43.40 -9.88
C THR A 8 6.77 42.17 -10.33
N SER A 9 7.15 41.63 -11.49
CA SER A 9 7.03 40.19 -11.76
C SER A 9 7.98 39.46 -10.81
N GLY A 10 7.42 38.78 -9.81
CA GLY A 10 8.15 38.04 -8.79
C GLY A 10 7.74 36.58 -8.76
N VAL A 11 8.36 35.81 -9.66
CA VAL A 11 8.83 34.42 -9.51
C VAL A 11 8.09 33.55 -8.48
N THR A 12 7.35 32.57 -8.99
CA THR A 12 6.98 31.33 -8.30
C THR A 12 8.20 30.78 -7.55
N HIS A 13 8.22 30.96 -6.23
CA HIS A 13 9.21 30.29 -5.39
C HIS A 13 8.86 28.81 -5.36
N ALA A 14 9.46 28.05 -6.28
CA ALA A 14 9.63 26.62 -6.09
C ALA A 14 10.43 26.46 -4.79
N ALA A 15 9.73 26.14 -3.70
CA ALA A 15 10.34 25.98 -2.39
C ALA A 15 11.41 24.88 -2.48
N PRO A 16 12.62 25.11 -1.94
CA PRO A 16 13.69 24.12 -1.97
C PRO A 16 13.27 22.90 -1.16
N THR A 17 13.65 21.71 -1.62
CA THR A 17 13.40 20.39 -1.04
C THR A 17 14.10 20.16 0.31
N GLY A 18 14.24 21.20 1.14
CA GLY A 18 14.89 21.17 2.46
C GLY A 18 14.43 22.25 3.45
N SER A 19 13.35 23.01 3.16
CA SER A 19 12.85 24.04 4.08
C SER A 19 11.81 23.48 5.07
N LEU A 20 12.02 23.75 6.36
CA LEU A 20 11.05 23.50 7.41
C LEU A 20 9.77 24.32 7.21
N LEU A 21 8.62 23.65 7.24
CA LEU A 21 7.30 24.25 7.06
C LEU A 21 6.69 24.66 8.40
N THR A 22 5.99 25.80 8.43
CA THR A 22 5.06 26.11 9.53
C THR A 22 3.83 25.21 9.45
N LEU A 23 3.04 25.17 10.54
CA LEU A 23 1.78 24.41 10.54
C LEU A 23 0.84 24.84 9.41
N ASP A 24 0.72 26.14 9.16
CA ASP A 24 -0.16 26.67 8.11
C ASP A 24 0.33 26.24 6.71
N GLN A 25 1.64 26.31 6.47
CA GLN A 25 2.24 25.85 5.22
C GLN A 25 2.08 24.34 5.02
N LEU A 26 2.23 23.55 6.08
CA LEU A 26 1.99 22.12 6.03
C LEU A 26 0.52 21.84 5.65
N THR A 27 -0.43 22.45 6.37
CA THR A 27 -1.87 22.24 6.12
C THR A 27 -2.28 22.63 4.69
N ALA A 28 -1.73 23.72 4.16
CA ALA A 28 -1.95 24.13 2.78
C ALA A 28 -1.36 23.11 1.79
N ARG A 29 -0.22 22.50 2.11
CA ARG A 29 0.46 21.53 1.25
C ARG A 29 -0.21 20.16 1.20
N VAL A 30 -0.67 19.64 2.33
CA VAL A 30 -1.31 18.31 2.42
C VAL A 30 -2.84 18.35 2.30
N GLY A 31 -3.43 19.56 2.20
CA GLY A 31 -4.87 19.73 2.06
C GLY A 31 -5.68 19.36 3.31
N LEU A 32 -5.07 19.42 4.51
CA LEU A 32 -5.71 19.05 5.77
C LEU A 32 -5.97 20.26 6.66
N SER A 33 -6.98 20.16 7.53
CA SER A 33 -7.21 21.18 8.57
C SER A 33 -6.15 21.09 9.67
N VAL A 34 -5.89 22.22 10.35
CA VAL A 34 -5.06 22.28 11.58
C VAL A 34 -5.51 21.26 12.63
N ARG A 35 -6.82 21.07 12.78
CA ARG A 35 -7.41 20.11 13.71
C ARG A 35 -7.01 18.68 13.35
N THR A 36 -7.07 18.32 12.08
CA THR A 36 -6.73 16.98 11.58
C THR A 36 -5.25 16.67 11.77
N VAL A 37 -4.36 17.61 11.44
CA VAL A 37 -2.91 17.44 11.63
C VAL A 37 -2.58 17.21 13.11
N ARG A 38 -3.14 18.03 14.01
CA ARG A 38 -2.94 17.85 15.46
C ARG A 38 -3.49 16.52 15.96
N PHE A 39 -4.63 16.09 15.44
CA PHE A 39 -5.20 14.79 15.76
C PHE A 39 -4.26 13.65 15.36
N TYR A 40 -3.69 13.68 14.15
CA TYR A 40 -2.73 12.67 13.70
C TYR A 40 -1.46 12.64 14.53
N THR A 41 -0.91 13.82 14.86
CA THR A 41 0.24 13.90 15.77
C THR A 41 -0.09 13.34 17.16
N SER A 42 -1.26 13.67 17.72
CA SER A 42 -1.65 13.18 19.06
C SER A 42 -1.86 11.67 19.13
N ARG A 43 -2.18 11.04 18.00
CA ARG A 43 -2.31 9.58 17.85
C ARG A 43 -1.01 8.87 17.45
N GLY A 44 0.11 9.59 17.31
CA GLY A 44 1.37 8.99 16.86
C GLY A 44 1.38 8.55 15.40
N LEU A 45 0.40 8.99 14.59
CA LEU A 45 0.37 8.68 13.15
C LEU A 45 1.41 9.47 12.37
N VAL A 46 1.78 10.64 12.91
CA VAL A 46 2.78 11.55 12.38
C VAL A 46 3.70 11.97 13.53
N PRO A 47 5.02 11.99 13.33
CA PRO A 47 5.97 12.47 14.34
C PRO A 47 5.59 13.85 14.90
N PRO A 48 5.98 14.14 16.16
CA PRO A 48 5.78 15.46 16.74
C PRO A 48 6.61 16.52 15.99
N PRO A 49 6.14 17.78 15.93
CA PRO A 49 6.84 18.84 15.21
C PRO A 49 8.21 19.14 15.84
N ILE A 50 9.14 19.54 14.98
CA ILE A 50 10.46 20.02 15.38
C ILE A 50 10.30 21.36 16.08
N ARG A 51 10.62 21.43 17.37
CA ARG A 51 10.48 22.66 18.16
C ARG A 51 11.66 23.59 17.95
N ARG A 52 11.36 24.85 17.60
CA ARG A 52 12.32 25.97 17.64
C ARG A 52 11.68 27.13 18.40
N GLY A 53 12.09 27.31 19.65
CA GLY A 53 11.48 28.28 20.56
C GLY A 53 10.02 27.95 20.84
N ARG A 54 9.12 28.90 20.60
CA ARG A 54 7.67 28.73 20.81
C ARG A 54 6.94 28.16 19.58
N SER A 55 7.65 27.94 18.47
CA SER A 55 7.08 27.52 17.20
C SER A 55 7.45 26.07 16.87
N GLY A 56 6.50 25.33 16.32
CA GLY A 56 6.71 23.98 15.78
C GLY A 56 6.84 24.02 14.26
N TYR A 57 7.76 23.20 13.74
CA TYR A 57 8.08 23.12 12.31
C TYR A 57 8.03 21.67 11.80
N TYR A 58 7.80 21.52 10.51
CA TYR A 58 7.58 20.23 9.84
C TYR A 58 8.55 20.05 8.68
N SER A 59 9.19 18.89 8.60
CA SER A 59 10.12 18.52 7.53
C SER A 59 9.38 17.87 6.35
N ALA A 60 10.13 17.56 5.28
CA ALA A 60 9.63 16.75 4.17
C ALA A 60 9.20 15.33 4.63
N GLU A 61 9.81 14.79 5.68
CA GLU A 61 9.44 13.48 6.25
C GLU A 61 8.04 13.52 6.87
N HIS A 62 7.67 14.64 7.50
CA HIS A 62 6.32 14.83 8.03
C HIS A 62 5.27 14.85 6.91
N VAL A 63 5.59 15.48 5.77
CA VAL A 63 4.72 15.47 4.59
C VAL A 63 4.57 14.05 4.05
N ALA A 64 5.68 13.34 3.84
CA ALA A 64 5.66 11.96 3.36
C ALA A 64 4.86 11.03 4.29
N ARG A 65 5.00 11.21 5.62
CA ARG A 65 4.24 10.46 6.62
C ARG A 65 2.74 10.74 6.54
N ILE A 66 2.34 12.00 6.37
CA ILE A 66 0.93 12.38 6.21
C ILE A 66 0.36 11.78 4.93
N ASP A 67 1.10 11.86 3.82
CA ASP A 67 0.65 11.30 2.53
C ASP A 67 0.43 9.78 2.63
N LEU A 68 1.33 9.05 3.32
CA LEU A 68 1.16 7.62 3.60
C LEU A 68 -0.11 7.35 4.44
N VAL A 69 -0.36 8.14 5.48
CA VAL A 69 -1.56 7.98 6.33
C VAL A 69 -2.84 8.23 5.52
N LEU A 70 -2.86 9.26 4.68
CA LEU A 70 -4.01 9.59 3.84
C LEU A 70 -4.26 8.53 2.77
N GLU A 71 -3.21 8.01 2.15
CA GLU A 71 -3.31 6.93 1.18
C GLU A 71 -3.90 5.67 1.83
N LEU A 72 -3.34 5.24 2.97
CA LEU A 72 -3.88 4.09 3.72
C LEU A 72 -5.34 4.30 4.14
N GLN A 73 -5.73 5.49 4.58
CA GLN A 73 -7.13 5.80 4.87
C GLN A 73 -8.03 5.72 3.64
N SER A 74 -7.57 6.24 2.48
CA SER A 74 -8.33 6.18 1.23
C SER A 74 -8.59 4.74 0.77
N HIS A 75 -7.74 3.81 1.19
CA HIS A 75 -7.88 2.38 0.96
C HIS A 75 -8.67 1.65 2.06
N GLY A 76 -9.32 2.38 2.97
CA GLY A 76 -10.25 1.81 3.95
C GLY A 76 -9.58 1.26 5.21
N PHE A 77 -8.28 1.50 5.41
CA PHE A 77 -7.63 1.13 6.66
C PHE A 77 -8.17 1.96 7.83
N THR A 78 -8.46 1.29 8.95
CA THR A 78 -8.84 2.00 10.18
C THR A 78 -7.64 2.74 10.76
N LEU A 79 -7.88 3.87 11.40
CA LEU A 79 -6.82 4.66 12.05
C LEU A 79 -5.94 3.84 13.00
N SER A 80 -6.50 2.86 13.71
CA SER A 80 -5.75 1.98 14.63
C SER A 80 -4.88 0.93 13.90
N ALA A 81 -5.26 0.51 12.69
CA ALA A 81 -4.40 -0.32 11.86
C ALA A 81 -3.23 0.49 11.30
N ILE A 82 -3.51 1.71 10.84
CA ILE A 82 -2.48 2.64 10.34
C ILE A 82 -1.49 2.98 11.45
N GLU A 83 -1.96 3.26 12.67
CA GLU A 83 -1.13 3.56 13.83
C GLU A 83 -0.11 2.45 14.13
N ARG A 84 -0.55 1.19 14.16
CA ARG A 84 0.36 0.04 14.35
C ARG A 84 1.37 -0.10 13.23
N TYR A 85 0.97 0.16 11.99
CA TYR A 85 1.85 0.07 10.83
C TYR A 85 2.93 1.15 10.88
N VAL A 86 2.53 2.42 11.05
CA VAL A 86 3.49 3.54 11.05
C VAL A 86 4.37 3.57 12.29
N ALA A 87 3.97 2.92 13.39
CA ALA A 87 4.83 2.71 14.56
C ALA A 87 6.06 1.83 14.28
N GLY A 88 6.02 1.00 13.23
CA GLY A 88 7.19 0.23 12.76
C GLY A 88 8.17 1.04 11.91
N ILE A 89 7.81 2.28 11.53
CA ILE A 89 8.62 3.16 10.68
C ILE A 89 9.32 4.19 11.56
N PRO A 90 10.67 4.29 11.54
CA PRO A 90 11.42 5.29 12.29
C PRO A 90 10.87 6.71 12.06
N ASP A 91 10.78 7.52 13.12
CA ASP A 91 10.21 8.88 13.06
C ASP A 91 10.99 9.79 12.09
N ASP A 92 12.28 9.52 11.90
CA ASP A 92 13.21 10.20 11.00
C ASP A 92 13.39 9.48 9.65
N ALA A 93 12.51 8.52 9.31
CA ALA A 93 12.54 7.85 8.02
C ALA A 93 12.44 8.85 6.87
N SER A 94 13.34 8.73 5.89
CA SER A 94 13.39 9.65 4.77
C SER A 94 12.14 9.53 3.90
N PRO A 95 11.80 10.57 3.10
CA PRO A 95 10.72 10.46 2.11
C PRO A 95 10.89 9.28 1.14
N GLU A 96 12.14 8.90 0.83
CA GLU A 96 12.45 7.74 -0.02
C GLU A 96 12.14 6.42 0.68
N ASP A 97 12.47 6.28 1.97
CA ASP A 97 12.11 5.10 2.77
C ASP A 97 10.59 4.95 2.91
N ILE A 98 9.89 6.07 3.09
CA ILE A 98 8.43 6.09 3.14
C ILE A 98 7.84 5.75 1.76
N ALA A 99 8.41 6.26 0.66
CA ALA A 99 7.99 5.89 -0.69
C ALA A 99 8.24 4.41 -1.00
N LEU A 100 9.35 3.84 -0.51
CA LEU A 100 9.62 2.41 -0.60
C LEU A 100 8.60 1.60 0.21
N ALA A 101 8.29 2.02 1.45
CA ALA A 101 7.24 1.40 2.26
C ALA A 101 5.85 1.49 1.61
N ARG A 102 5.53 2.62 0.96
CA ARG A 102 4.31 2.77 0.13
C ARG A 102 4.31 1.82 -1.06
N THR A 103 5.46 1.65 -1.72
CA THR A 103 5.62 0.70 -2.84
C THR A 103 5.45 -0.75 -2.39
N MET A 104 5.85 -1.08 -1.16
CA MET A 104 5.60 -2.41 -0.56
C MET A 104 4.13 -2.63 -0.19
N LEU A 105 3.37 -1.56 0.03
CA LEU A 105 1.92 -1.59 0.22
C LEU A 105 1.12 -1.57 -1.10
N ALA A 106 1.75 -1.17 -2.21
CA ALA A 106 1.13 -1.06 -3.54
C ALA A 106 0.52 -2.35 -4.11
N PRO A 107 1.00 -3.57 -3.80
CA PRO A 107 0.35 -4.81 -4.25
C PRO A 107 -1.06 -5.04 -3.68
N TRP A 108 -1.41 -4.34 -2.60
CA TRP A 108 -2.69 -4.45 -1.88
C TRP A 108 -3.63 -3.28 -2.16
N GLN A 109 -3.19 -2.33 -2.98
CA GLN A 109 -4.08 -1.37 -3.63
C GLN A 109 -5.04 -2.20 -4.49
N SER A 110 -6.35 -1.99 -4.30
CA SER A 110 -7.36 -2.45 -5.26
C SER A 110 -7.14 -1.78 -6.62
N ASP A 111 -6.12 -2.19 -7.36
CA ASP A 111 -6.20 -2.16 -8.81
C ASP A 111 -7.04 -3.37 -9.15
N LEU A 112 -8.34 -3.13 -9.35
CA LEU A 112 -9.19 -4.13 -9.99
C LEU A 112 -8.42 -4.61 -11.23
N PRO A 113 -8.17 -5.92 -11.37
CA PRO A 113 -7.40 -6.42 -12.50
C PRO A 113 -7.96 -5.83 -13.79
N VAL A 114 -7.09 -5.15 -14.55
CA VAL A 114 -7.51 -4.51 -15.80
C VAL A 114 -7.64 -5.60 -16.83
N GLU A 115 -8.81 -5.67 -17.46
CA GLU A 115 -9.04 -6.62 -18.53
C GLU A 115 -8.30 -6.14 -19.80
N MET A 116 -7.42 -6.99 -20.31
CA MET A 116 -6.61 -6.74 -21.50
C MET A 116 -6.71 -7.92 -22.46
N ASP A 117 -6.86 -7.65 -23.75
CA ASP A 117 -6.59 -8.68 -24.75
C ASP A 117 -5.07 -8.93 -24.88
N ARG A 118 -4.71 -9.89 -25.73
CA ARG A 118 -3.32 -10.27 -25.94
C ARG A 118 -2.46 -9.12 -26.46
N ALA A 119 -2.95 -8.38 -27.45
CA ALA A 119 -2.21 -7.30 -28.08
C ALA A 119 -2.01 -6.13 -27.11
N GLN A 120 -3.02 -5.80 -26.31
CA GLN A 120 -2.95 -4.79 -25.26
C GLN A 120 -1.93 -5.17 -24.17
N LEU A 121 -1.92 -6.44 -23.75
CA LEU A 121 -0.94 -6.94 -22.79
C LEU A 121 0.50 -6.82 -23.33
N GLU A 122 0.75 -7.29 -24.55
CA GLU A 122 2.09 -7.23 -25.17
C GLU A 122 2.54 -5.78 -25.42
N ALA A 123 1.63 -4.90 -25.85
CA ALA A 123 1.90 -3.47 -25.97
C ALA A 123 2.26 -2.84 -24.62
N ARG A 124 1.58 -3.24 -23.54
CA ARG A 124 1.86 -2.75 -22.19
C ARG A 124 3.19 -3.27 -21.64
N CYS A 125 3.55 -4.51 -21.98
CA CYS A 125 4.86 -5.10 -21.66
C CYS A 125 5.99 -4.54 -22.53
N GLY A 126 5.68 -3.91 -23.67
CA GLY A 126 6.67 -3.44 -24.63
C GLY A 126 7.38 -4.58 -25.38
N ARG A 127 6.82 -5.79 -25.36
CA ARG A 127 7.38 -7.00 -26.01
C ARG A 127 6.31 -8.05 -26.25
N GLU A 128 6.55 -8.91 -27.22
CA GLU A 128 5.81 -10.17 -27.37
C GLU A 128 6.11 -11.09 -26.17
N LEU A 129 5.09 -11.86 -25.78
CA LEU A 129 5.19 -12.80 -24.67
C LEU A 129 5.17 -14.23 -25.22
N GLY A 130 6.12 -15.08 -24.84
CA GLY A 130 6.02 -16.52 -25.13
C GLY A 130 4.92 -17.20 -24.30
N ALA A 131 4.61 -18.46 -24.63
CA ALA A 131 3.74 -19.28 -23.77
C ALA A 131 4.34 -19.45 -22.36
N ASP A 132 5.66 -19.53 -22.26
CA ASP A 132 6.37 -19.68 -20.98
C ASP A 132 6.38 -18.38 -20.15
N ASP A 133 6.50 -17.22 -20.82
CA ASP A 133 6.37 -15.90 -20.18
C ASP A 133 5.00 -15.75 -19.53
N ILE A 134 3.94 -16.10 -20.27
CA ILE A 134 2.56 -16.03 -19.77
C ILE A 134 2.37 -16.98 -18.59
N ALA A 135 2.84 -18.23 -18.70
CA ALA A 135 2.72 -19.21 -17.62
C ALA A 135 3.46 -18.73 -16.35
N THR A 136 4.60 -18.07 -16.52
CA THR A 136 5.38 -17.51 -15.41
C THR A 136 4.66 -16.32 -14.77
N LEU A 137 4.15 -15.37 -15.55
CA LEU A 137 3.37 -14.24 -15.03
C LEU A 137 2.07 -14.69 -14.36
N GLN A 138 1.44 -15.77 -14.83
CA GLN A 138 0.30 -16.40 -14.17
C GLN A 138 0.68 -17.00 -12.81
N ALA A 139 1.78 -17.75 -12.77
CA ALA A 139 2.27 -18.36 -11.53
C ALA A 139 2.66 -17.30 -10.49
N LEU A 140 3.22 -16.17 -10.94
CA LEU A 140 3.51 -15.02 -10.07
C LEU A 140 2.25 -14.24 -9.64
N GLY A 141 1.07 -14.58 -10.16
CA GLY A 141 -0.19 -13.90 -9.85
C GLY A 141 -0.38 -12.55 -10.54
N VAL A 142 0.52 -12.17 -11.45
CA VAL A 142 0.51 -10.88 -12.16
C VAL A 142 -0.63 -10.79 -13.16
N LEU A 143 -1.04 -11.93 -13.73
CA LEU A 143 -2.20 -11.99 -14.62
C LEU A 143 -2.98 -13.29 -14.46
N ARG A 144 -4.27 -13.26 -14.78
CA ARG A 144 -5.15 -14.44 -14.83
C ARG A 144 -5.90 -14.48 -16.16
N LEU A 145 -6.08 -15.67 -16.71
CA LEU A 145 -6.88 -15.85 -17.93
C LEU A 145 -8.37 -15.85 -17.58
N ARG A 146 -9.17 -15.09 -18.32
CA ARG A 146 -10.64 -15.08 -18.23
C ARG A 146 -11.21 -15.21 -19.64
N GLY A 147 -11.55 -16.44 -20.05
CA GLY A 147 -11.96 -16.69 -21.43
C GLY A 147 -10.80 -16.43 -22.39
N THR A 148 -10.91 -15.39 -23.22
CA THR A 148 -9.89 -14.99 -24.20
C THR A 148 -9.09 -13.74 -23.79
N THR A 149 -9.43 -13.12 -22.65
CA THR A 149 -8.77 -11.92 -22.14
C THR A 149 -8.00 -12.21 -20.86
N TYR A 150 -7.11 -11.30 -20.49
CA TYR A 150 -6.30 -11.36 -19.29
C TYR A 150 -6.77 -10.34 -18.28
N LEU A 151 -6.98 -10.78 -17.05
CA LEU A 151 -7.12 -9.91 -15.89
C LEU A 151 -5.72 -9.61 -15.34
N VAL A 152 -5.25 -8.38 -15.51
CA VAL A 152 -3.86 -7.99 -15.25
C VAL A 152 -3.76 -7.11 -14.02
N ALA A 153 -2.89 -7.49 -13.08
CA ALA A 153 -2.48 -6.64 -11.97
C ALA A 153 -1.51 -5.58 -12.49
N SER A 154 -2.04 -4.46 -13.00
CA SER A 154 -1.27 -3.43 -13.71
C SER A 154 -0.08 -2.89 -12.92
N ASN A 155 -0.24 -2.69 -11.60
CA ASN A 155 0.84 -2.24 -10.71
C ASN A 155 1.97 -3.27 -10.51
N GLN A 156 1.70 -4.55 -10.78
CA GLN A 156 2.67 -5.64 -10.62
C GLN A 156 3.26 -6.10 -11.96
N LEU A 157 2.66 -5.69 -13.08
CA LEU A 157 3.07 -6.11 -14.42
C LEU A 157 4.52 -5.76 -14.72
N SER A 158 4.96 -4.54 -14.39
CA SER A 158 6.35 -4.11 -14.61
C SER A 158 7.35 -4.96 -13.83
N ILE A 159 7.02 -5.37 -12.60
CA ILE A 159 7.84 -6.24 -11.77
C ILE A 159 7.93 -7.63 -12.41
N GLY A 160 6.78 -8.19 -12.82
CA GLY A 160 6.73 -9.48 -13.51
C GLY A 160 7.55 -9.49 -14.80
N VAL A 161 7.39 -8.47 -15.65
CA VAL A 161 8.18 -8.33 -16.89
C VAL A 161 9.67 -8.23 -16.58
N ARG A 162 10.07 -7.48 -15.55
CA ARG A 162 11.47 -7.39 -15.14
C ARG A 162 12.04 -8.74 -14.69
N LEU A 163 11.26 -9.56 -14.00
CA LEU A 163 11.67 -10.92 -13.63
C LEU A 163 11.89 -11.82 -14.87
N LEU A 164 11.03 -11.70 -15.90
CA LEU A 164 11.23 -12.41 -17.16
C LEU A 164 12.53 -11.98 -17.85
N GLU A 165 12.83 -10.69 -17.89
CA GLU A 165 14.09 -10.17 -18.45
C GLU A 165 15.34 -10.71 -17.73
N LEU A 166 15.22 -10.94 -16.42
CA LEU A 166 16.28 -11.51 -15.59
C LEU A 166 16.38 -13.05 -15.72
N GLY A 167 15.52 -13.67 -16.53
CA GLY A 167 15.49 -15.13 -16.70
C GLY A 167 14.97 -15.86 -15.47
N PHE A 168 14.02 -15.26 -14.73
CA PHE A 168 13.44 -15.89 -13.54
C PHE A 168 12.85 -17.27 -13.88
N PRO A 169 13.25 -18.37 -13.19
CA PRO A 169 12.82 -19.70 -13.58
C PRO A 169 11.33 -19.92 -13.33
N ARG A 170 10.60 -20.32 -14.38
CA ARG A 170 9.17 -20.66 -14.29
C ARG A 170 8.87 -21.68 -13.19
N GLU A 171 9.69 -22.71 -13.07
CA GLU A 171 9.52 -23.76 -12.07
C GLU A 171 9.53 -23.22 -10.64
N VAL A 172 10.33 -22.18 -10.37
CA VAL A 172 10.35 -21.50 -9.06
C VAL A 172 9.07 -20.69 -8.85
N ALA A 173 8.59 -19.99 -9.88
CA ALA A 173 7.30 -19.29 -9.82
C ALA A 173 6.16 -20.25 -9.52
N VAL A 174 6.12 -21.39 -10.22
CA VAL A 174 5.10 -22.43 -10.05
C VAL A 174 5.19 -23.08 -8.66
N ALA A 175 6.39 -23.38 -8.17
CA ALA A 175 6.58 -23.94 -6.84
C ALA A 175 6.07 -22.97 -5.75
N ALA A 176 6.42 -21.68 -5.85
CA ALA A 176 5.93 -20.66 -4.93
C ALA A 176 4.39 -20.53 -5.00
N ALA A 177 3.83 -20.51 -6.21
CA ALA A 177 2.38 -20.46 -6.43
C ALA A 177 1.65 -21.63 -5.77
N GLY A 178 2.22 -22.84 -5.86
CA GLY A 178 1.68 -24.03 -5.21
C GLY A 178 1.60 -23.88 -3.68
N VAL A 179 2.68 -23.41 -3.06
CA VAL A 179 2.72 -23.13 -1.61
C VAL A 179 1.65 -22.11 -1.21
N TYR A 180 1.50 -21.03 -1.99
CA TYR A 180 0.49 -20.01 -1.70
C TYR A 180 -0.93 -20.52 -1.88
N ALA A 181 -1.20 -21.33 -2.91
CA ALA A 181 -2.52 -21.89 -3.16
C ALA A 181 -2.95 -22.84 -2.04
N GLU A 182 -2.09 -23.78 -1.65
CA GLU A 182 -2.36 -24.75 -0.59
C GLU A 182 -2.67 -24.06 0.75
N HIS A 183 -1.79 -23.15 1.17
CA HIS A 183 -2.00 -22.45 2.45
C HIS A 183 -3.12 -21.42 2.37
N GLY A 184 -3.34 -20.78 1.21
CA GLY A 184 -4.44 -19.85 0.99
C GLY A 184 -5.80 -20.51 1.15
N GLU A 185 -5.99 -21.70 0.59
CA GLU A 185 -7.23 -22.46 0.71
C GLU A 185 -7.49 -22.89 2.16
N GLN A 186 -6.46 -23.40 2.84
CA GLN A 186 -6.55 -23.76 4.25
C GLN A 186 -6.92 -22.55 5.13
N MET A 187 -6.27 -21.40 4.93
CA MET A 187 -6.58 -20.18 5.68
C MET A 187 -8.01 -19.67 5.40
N ALA A 188 -8.45 -19.71 4.14
CA ALA A 188 -9.80 -19.29 3.78
C ALA A 188 -10.86 -20.14 4.49
N LYS A 189 -10.64 -21.46 4.56
CA LYS A 189 -11.51 -22.39 5.29
C LYS A 189 -11.56 -22.07 6.79
N GLU A 190 -10.40 -21.93 7.43
CA GLU A 190 -10.32 -21.63 8.88
C GLU A 190 -10.96 -20.28 9.22
N LEU A 191 -10.73 -19.24 8.41
CA LEU A 191 -11.36 -17.94 8.60
C LEU A 191 -12.87 -17.99 8.39
N TYR A 192 -13.34 -18.78 7.41
CA TYR A 192 -14.77 -19.01 7.19
C TYR A 192 -15.42 -19.72 8.39
N GLU A 193 -14.75 -20.70 8.98
CA GLU A 193 -15.19 -21.36 10.22
C GLU A 193 -15.25 -20.36 11.39
N VAL A 194 -14.22 -19.51 11.57
CA VAL A 194 -14.25 -18.45 12.59
C VAL A 194 -15.44 -17.50 12.40
N ILE A 195 -15.72 -17.10 11.16
CA ILE A 195 -16.85 -16.23 10.85
C ILE A 195 -18.17 -16.94 11.21
N ASN A 196 -18.38 -18.18 10.77
CA ASN A 196 -19.66 -18.87 10.99
C ASN A 196 -19.87 -19.35 12.42
N ASP A 197 -18.81 -19.80 13.10
CA ASP A 197 -18.92 -20.40 14.43
C ASP A 197 -18.86 -19.35 15.54
N LYS A 198 -18.14 -18.24 15.33
CA LYS A 198 -17.92 -17.22 16.36
C LYS A 198 -18.60 -15.89 16.08
N LEU A 199 -18.62 -15.44 14.83
CA LEU A 199 -19.14 -14.11 14.50
C LEU A 199 -20.62 -14.14 14.14
N ALA A 200 -21.03 -15.01 13.21
CA ALA A 200 -22.41 -15.10 12.73
C ALA A 200 -23.46 -15.34 13.83
N PRO A 201 -23.22 -16.16 14.88
CA PRO A 201 -24.19 -16.37 15.95
C PRO A 201 -24.45 -15.14 16.82
N LEU A 202 -23.61 -14.10 16.71
CA LEU A 202 -23.81 -12.82 17.39
C LEU A 202 -24.81 -11.90 16.66
N TYR A 203 -25.27 -12.29 15.46
CA TYR A 203 -26.16 -11.50 14.61
C TYR A 203 -27.37 -12.33 14.17
N ASP A 204 -28.57 -11.91 14.58
CA ASP A 204 -29.81 -12.55 14.15
C ASP A 204 -29.98 -12.46 12.63
N GLY A 205 -30.21 -13.60 11.98
CA GLY A 205 -30.41 -13.66 10.53
C GLY A 205 -29.20 -13.18 9.72
N ALA A 206 -27.97 -13.43 10.20
CA ALA A 206 -26.71 -12.97 9.59
C ALA A 206 -26.66 -13.08 8.05
N SER A 207 -27.16 -14.17 7.47
CA SER A 207 -27.18 -14.39 6.01
C SER A 207 -28.07 -13.43 5.21
N GLN A 208 -29.04 -12.79 5.87
CA GLN A 208 -30.00 -11.85 5.26
C GLN A 208 -29.87 -10.43 5.83
N SER A 209 -28.95 -10.22 6.79
CA SER A 209 -28.76 -8.95 7.48
C SER A 209 -27.84 -8.02 6.70
N GLU A 210 -28.36 -6.87 6.24
CA GLU A 210 -27.55 -5.80 5.65
C GLU A 210 -26.46 -5.31 6.61
N HIS A 211 -26.73 -5.29 7.91
CA HIS A 211 -25.74 -4.89 8.91
C HIS A 211 -24.58 -5.88 9.00
N PHE A 212 -24.88 -7.19 8.99
CA PHE A 212 -23.83 -8.23 8.95
C PHE A 212 -23.03 -8.14 7.66
N ARG A 213 -23.70 -7.92 6.52
CA ARG A 213 -23.03 -7.71 5.22
C ARG A 213 -22.10 -6.51 5.27
N GLU A 214 -22.51 -5.38 5.86
CA GLU A 214 -21.67 -4.20 6.03
C GLU A 214 -20.44 -4.48 6.91
N ILE A 215 -20.62 -5.20 8.02
CA ILE A 215 -19.50 -5.63 8.88
C ILE A 215 -18.52 -6.49 8.08
N MET A 216 -19.02 -7.46 7.32
CA MET A 216 -18.19 -8.32 6.49
C MET A 216 -17.42 -7.52 5.43
N GLU A 217 -18.06 -6.55 4.77
CA GLU A 217 -17.37 -5.67 3.81
C GLU A 217 -16.27 -4.84 4.48
N ARG A 218 -16.51 -4.31 5.69
CA ARG A 218 -15.50 -3.56 6.46
C ARG A 218 -14.40 -4.45 7.04
N LEU A 219 -14.68 -5.73 7.26
CA LEU A 219 -13.73 -6.69 7.80
C LEU A 219 -12.73 -7.16 6.74
N LYS A 220 -13.15 -7.29 5.46
CA LYS A 220 -12.31 -7.80 4.37
C LYS A 220 -10.93 -7.13 4.28
N PRO A 221 -10.79 -5.78 4.23
CA PRO A 221 -9.47 -5.15 4.17
C PRO A 221 -8.61 -5.43 5.41
N LEU A 222 -9.23 -5.53 6.59
CA LEU A 222 -8.53 -5.80 7.85
C LEU A 222 -8.01 -7.25 7.92
N SER A 223 -8.78 -8.21 7.41
CA SER A 223 -8.36 -9.60 7.29
C SER A 223 -7.15 -9.73 6.38
N VAL A 224 -7.16 -9.07 5.22
CA VAL A 224 -6.01 -9.06 4.30
C VAL A 224 -4.78 -8.44 4.96
N GLY A 225 -4.89 -7.26 5.58
CA GLY A 225 -3.77 -6.64 6.29
C GLY A 225 -3.20 -7.49 7.43
N GLY A 226 -4.07 -8.21 8.16
CA GLY A 226 -3.65 -9.18 9.18
C GLY A 226 -2.85 -10.36 8.60
N LEU A 227 -3.28 -10.90 7.45
CA LEU A 227 -2.57 -11.97 6.75
C LEU A 227 -1.17 -11.52 6.29
N VAL A 228 -1.05 -10.32 5.73
CA VAL A 228 0.24 -9.75 5.31
C VAL A 228 1.18 -9.62 6.50
N THR A 229 0.70 -9.03 7.60
CA THR A 229 1.50 -8.87 8.82
C THR A 229 1.98 -10.23 9.35
N ALA A 230 1.11 -11.24 9.33
CA ALA A 230 1.45 -12.59 9.77
C ALA A 230 2.51 -13.23 8.85
N TYR A 231 2.37 -13.05 7.53
CA TYR A 231 3.31 -13.52 6.52
C TYR A 231 4.69 -12.87 6.68
N GLU A 232 4.77 -11.54 6.77
CA GLU A 232 6.03 -10.80 6.96
C GLU A 232 6.75 -11.27 8.23
N ALA A 233 6.02 -11.42 9.32
CA ALA A 233 6.57 -11.94 10.56
C ALA A 233 7.10 -13.37 10.41
N ALA A 234 6.40 -14.23 9.65
CA ALA A 234 6.83 -15.60 9.38
C ALA A 234 8.09 -15.65 8.50
N VAL A 235 8.14 -14.86 7.44
CA VAL A 235 9.32 -14.75 6.56
C VAL A 235 10.53 -14.23 7.34
N ALA A 236 10.35 -13.17 8.13
CA ALA A 236 11.43 -12.61 8.95
C ALA A 236 11.94 -13.61 10.01
N ARG A 237 11.11 -14.53 10.50
CA ARG A 237 11.54 -15.64 11.35
C ARG A 237 12.32 -16.70 10.55
N ALA A 238 11.80 -17.10 9.39
CA ALA A 238 12.44 -18.11 8.54
C ALA A 238 13.83 -17.68 8.04
N ALA A 239 13.99 -16.40 7.67
CA ALA A 239 15.27 -15.84 7.23
C ALA A 239 16.37 -15.84 8.31
N ARG A 240 15.99 -15.94 9.59
CA ARG A 240 16.93 -16.00 10.73
C ARG A 240 17.38 -17.42 11.08
N ILE A 241 16.80 -18.45 10.45
CA ILE A 241 17.18 -19.85 10.69
C ILE A 241 18.41 -20.14 9.82
N PRO A 242 19.57 -20.51 10.40
CA PRO A 242 20.75 -20.83 9.61
C PRO A 242 20.45 -22.03 8.71
N ARG A 243 20.75 -21.89 7.41
CA ARG A 243 20.68 -23.00 6.46
C ARG A 243 21.66 -24.07 6.91
N ARG A 244 21.17 -25.24 7.30
CA ARG A 244 22.03 -26.42 7.49
C ARG A 244 22.57 -26.80 6.12
N SER A 245 23.88 -26.61 5.95
CA SER A 245 24.69 -27.15 4.84
C SER A 245 24.76 -28.67 4.93
#